data_AF-A0A2R7S6Z8-F1
#
_entry.id   AF-A0A2R7S6Z8-F1
#
_cell.length_a   1.000
_cell.length_b   1.000
_cell.length_c   1.000
_cell.angle_alpha   90.00
_cell.angle_beta   90.00
_cell.angle_gamma   90.00
#
_symmetry.space_group_name_H-M   'P 1'
#
loop_
_entity.id
_entity.type
_entity.pdbx_description
1 polymer ?
#
loop_
_entity_poly.entity_id
_entity_poly.type
_entity_poly.pdbx_seq_one_letter_code
_entity_poly.pdbx_strand_id
1 'polypeptide(L)'
;MPDFARPMHDTWLLAGARTPWVDYCGALAAVSPTDLGIHAARAAIERSGLDAAAIGSCVVASMAHADFDAYVLPRHVGLYA
;
A
#
# COMPACT_ATOMS: atom_id res chain seq x y z
N MET A 1 -5.71 31.51 -3.82
CA MET A 1 -6.70 30.50 -3.34
C MET A 1 -6.05 29.74 -2.19
N PRO A 2 -6.39 30.04 -0.92
CA PRO A 2 -5.67 29.46 0.22
C PRO A 2 -6.25 28.14 0.75
N ASP A 3 -7.25 27.54 0.11
CA ASP A 3 -8.04 26.45 0.71
C ASP A 3 -8.23 25.22 -0.20
N PHE A 4 -7.14 24.73 -0.80
CA PHE A 4 -7.20 23.49 -1.60
C PHE A 4 -7.15 22.22 -0.74
N ALA A 5 -6.64 22.30 0.48
CA ALA A 5 -6.45 21.13 1.35
C ALA A 5 -7.24 21.29 2.65
N ARG A 6 -8.18 20.36 2.89
CA ARG A 6 -8.93 20.29 4.15
C ARG A 6 -7.97 19.98 5.31
N PRO A 7 -7.88 20.83 6.35
CA PRO A 7 -7.04 20.53 7.50
C PRO A 7 -7.58 19.31 8.25
N MET A 8 -6.71 18.32 8.49
CA MET A 8 -7.01 17.10 9.23
C MET A 8 -6.52 17.26 10.66
N HIS A 9 -7.37 17.81 11.54
CA HIS A 9 -7.02 18.06 12.94
C HIS A 9 -7.05 16.80 13.82
N ASP A 10 -7.66 15.72 13.34
CA ASP A 10 -7.92 14.49 14.09
C ASP A 10 -7.47 13.27 13.27
N THR A 11 -6.19 13.26 12.90
CA THR A 11 -5.63 12.22 12.02
C THR A 11 -4.18 11.97 12.41
N TRP A 12 -3.86 10.70 12.56
CA TRP A 12 -2.54 10.26 12.98
C TRP A 12 -1.98 9.24 12.00
N LEU A 13 -0.68 9.31 11.77
CA LEU A 13 0.07 8.25 11.10
C LEU A 13 0.48 7.22 12.16
N LEU A 14 -0.14 6.04 12.11
CA LEU A 14 0.10 5.00 13.12
C LEU A 14 1.38 4.20 12.84
N ALA A 15 1.61 3.83 11.58
CA ALA A 15 2.81 3.12 11.16
C ALA A 15 3.05 3.25 9.65
N GLY A 16 4.22 2.80 9.22
CA GLY A 16 4.57 2.67 7.81
C GLY A 16 5.62 1.59 7.59
N ALA A 17 5.58 0.99 6.41
CA ALA A 17 6.58 0.06 5.92
C ALA A 17 6.75 0.24 4.40
N ARG A 18 7.89 -0.19 3.89
CA ARG A 18 8.22 -0.15 2.46
C ARG A 18 9.07 -1.35 2.09
N THR A 19 8.99 -1.78 0.84
CA THR A 19 9.85 -2.84 0.28
C THR A 19 11.25 -2.29 -0.04
N PRO A 20 12.28 -3.14 -0.16
CA PRO A 20 13.53 -2.79 -0.82
C PRO A 20 13.28 -2.27 -2.25
N TRP A 21 14.00 -1.23 -2.63
CA TRP A 21 14.14 -0.88 -4.04
C TRP A 21 15.34 -1.62 -4.59
N VAL A 22 15.20 -2.10 -5.82
CA VAL A 22 16.21 -2.87 -6.53
C VAL A 22 16.39 -2.29 -7.93
N ASP A 23 17.54 -2.58 -8.53
CA ASP A 23 17.80 -2.19 -9.90
C ASP A 23 16.81 -2.85 -10.86
N TYR A 24 16.61 -2.19 -12.01
CA TYR A 24 15.75 -2.67 -13.07
C TYR A 24 16.16 -4.09 -13.51
N CYS A 25 15.17 -4.98 -13.65
CA CYS A 25 15.37 -6.41 -13.91
C CYS A 25 16.25 -7.15 -12.87
N GLY A 26 16.36 -6.61 -11.64
CA GLY A 26 17.11 -7.22 -10.53
C GLY A 26 16.30 -8.21 -9.67
N ALA A 27 16.59 -8.24 -8.37
CA ALA A 27 16.12 -9.29 -7.46
C ALA A 27 14.59 -9.42 -7.29
N LEU A 28 13.82 -8.38 -7.63
CA LEU A 28 12.36 -8.36 -7.54
C LEU A 28 11.67 -8.32 -8.91
N ALA A 29 12.40 -8.57 -10.00
CA ALA A 29 11.88 -8.45 -11.37
C ALA A 29 10.68 -9.36 -11.66
N ALA A 30 10.62 -10.52 -10.99
CA ALA A 30 9.54 -11.50 -11.15
C ALA A 30 8.42 -11.34 -10.11
N VAL A 31 8.50 -10.35 -9.22
CA VAL A 31 7.49 -10.12 -8.18
C VAL A 31 6.49 -9.10 -8.71
N SER A 32 5.20 -9.41 -8.60
CA SER A 32 4.18 -8.48 -9.05
C SER A 32 4.12 -7.23 -8.17
N PRO A 33 3.74 -6.06 -8.72
CA PRO A 33 3.39 -4.89 -7.95
C PRO A 33 2.33 -5.15 -6.87
N THR A 34 1.36 -6.05 -7.13
CA THR A 34 0.32 -6.43 -6.17
C THR A 34 0.94 -7.14 -4.97
N ASP A 35 1.83 -8.11 -5.18
CA ASP A 35 2.54 -8.82 -4.10
C ASP A 35 3.45 -7.90 -3.30
N LEU A 36 4.14 -6.96 -3.97
CA LEU A 36 4.93 -5.92 -3.29
C LEU A 36 4.05 -5.02 -2.41
N GLY A 37 2.85 -4.66 -2.90
CA GLY A 37 1.86 -3.91 -2.14
C GLY A 37 1.34 -4.67 -0.91
N ILE A 38 1.00 -5.95 -1.08
CA ILE A 38 0.58 -6.84 0.00
C ILE A 38 1.66 -6.96 1.07
N HIS A 39 2.91 -7.19 0.66
CA HIS A 39 4.03 -7.32 1.60
C HIS A 39 4.26 -6.04 2.41
N ALA A 40 4.24 -4.87 1.76
CA ALA A 40 4.40 -3.59 2.45
C ALA A 40 3.22 -3.29 3.39
N ALA A 41 1.99 -3.57 2.96
CA ALA A 41 0.79 -3.36 3.78
C ALA A 41 0.79 -4.27 5.02
N ARG A 42 1.10 -5.56 4.88
CA ARG A 42 1.28 -6.50 6.01
C ARG A 42 2.21 -5.96 7.07
N ALA A 43 3.39 -5.54 6.65
CA ALA A 43 4.39 -5.01 7.56
C ALA A 43 3.96 -3.69 8.22
N ALA A 44 3.19 -2.84 7.53
CA ALA A 44 2.64 -1.61 8.11
C ALA A 44 1.55 -1.91 9.15
N ILE A 45 0.65 -2.86 8.86
CA ILE A 45 -0.40 -3.30 9.79
C ILE A 45 0.23 -3.92 11.04
N GLU A 46 1.18 -4.84 10.87
CA GLU A 46 1.90 -5.47 11.99
C GLU A 46 2.57 -4.42 12.88
N ARG A 47 3.29 -3.45 12.29
CA ARG A 47 3.95 -2.38 13.04
C ARG A 47 2.99 -1.43 13.75
N SER A 48 1.77 -1.28 13.23
CA SER A 48 0.75 -0.42 13.85
C SER A 48 0.11 -1.05 15.08
N GLY A 49 0.17 -2.38 15.23
CA GLY A 49 -0.54 -3.11 16.28
C GLY A 49 -2.07 -3.09 16.15
N LEU A 50 -2.60 -2.64 15.00
CA LEU A 50 -4.03 -2.64 14.72
C LEU A 50 -4.52 -4.05 14.38
N ASP A 51 -5.78 -4.32 14.73
CA ASP A 51 -6.52 -5.40 14.09
C ASP A 51 -6.83 -4.99 12.64
N ALA A 52 -6.44 -5.82 11.67
CA ALA A 52 -6.71 -5.58 10.25
C ALA A 52 -8.21 -5.41 9.97
N ALA A 53 -9.09 -6.05 10.77
CA ALA A 53 -10.54 -5.90 10.64
C ALA A 53 -11.05 -4.48 10.96
N ALA A 54 -10.26 -3.65 11.63
CA ALA A 54 -10.60 -2.25 11.91
C ALA A 54 -10.37 -1.32 10.69
N ILE A 55 -9.71 -1.80 9.62
CA ILE A 55 -9.40 -1.00 8.44
C ILE A 55 -10.64 -0.95 7.52
N GLY A 56 -11.29 0.22 7.46
CA GLY A 56 -12.50 0.42 6.66
C GLY A 56 -12.25 0.78 5.18
N SER A 57 -11.02 1.15 4.80
CA SER A 57 -10.70 1.56 3.43
C SER A 57 -9.24 1.26 3.10
N CYS A 58 -9.00 0.81 1.86
CA CYS A 58 -7.67 0.60 1.31
C CYS A 58 -7.53 1.44 0.05
N VAL A 59 -6.57 2.37 0.05
CA VAL A 59 -6.24 3.20 -1.10
C VAL A 59 -4.82 2.86 -1.52
N VAL A 60 -4.65 2.46 -2.78
CA VAL A 60 -3.34 2.12 -3.33
C VAL A 60 -3.16 2.85 -4.66
N ALA A 61 -1.95 3.40 -4.85
CA ALA A 61 -1.59 4.11 -6.06
C ALA A 61 -0.58 3.29 -6.87
N SER A 62 -0.83 3.18 -8.16
CA SER A 62 0.13 2.65 -9.14
C SER A 62 0.09 3.54 -10.37
N MET A 63 1.28 3.85 -10.92
CA MET A 63 1.41 4.74 -12.07
C MET A 63 1.35 3.96 -13.40
N ALA A 64 2.01 2.81 -13.45
CA ALA A 64 2.03 1.92 -14.60
C ALA A 64 1.54 0.53 -14.18
N HIS A 65 0.45 0.07 -14.80
CA HIS A 65 -0.03 -1.29 -14.59
C HIS A 65 0.98 -2.28 -15.20
N ALA A 66 1.56 -3.15 -14.35
CA ALA A 66 2.62 -4.09 -14.73
C ALA A 66 2.33 -5.51 -14.22
N ASP A 67 1.06 -5.84 -13.95
CA ASP A 67 0.60 -7.20 -13.65
C ASP A 67 -0.78 -7.47 -14.28
N PHE A 68 -1.16 -8.74 -14.37
CA PHE A 68 -2.45 -9.17 -14.90
C PHE A 68 -3.63 -8.70 -14.05
N ASP A 69 -3.46 -8.59 -12.73
CA ASP A 69 -4.51 -8.24 -11.77
C ASP A 69 -4.55 -6.75 -11.42
N ALA A 70 -3.83 -5.91 -12.16
CA ALA A 70 -3.58 -4.53 -11.78
C ALA A 70 -4.85 -3.67 -11.64
N TYR A 71 -5.95 -4.05 -12.31
CA TYR A 71 -7.27 -3.41 -12.17
C TYR A 71 -7.91 -3.58 -10.79
N VAL A 72 -7.54 -4.65 -10.06
CA VAL A 72 -8.08 -4.98 -8.73
C VAL A 72 -7.02 -4.83 -7.64
N LEU A 73 -5.89 -4.18 -7.94
CA LEU A 73 -4.74 -4.02 -7.06
C LEU A 73 -5.11 -3.52 -5.65
N PRO A 74 -5.91 -2.44 -5.45
CA PRO A 74 -6.28 -2.02 -4.10
C PRO A 74 -7.10 -3.07 -3.35
N ARG A 75 -7.93 -3.84 -4.06
CA ARG A 75 -8.78 -4.86 -3.45
C ARG A 75 -7.96 -6.09 -3.05
N HIS A 76 -7.02 -6.52 -3.90
CA HIS A 76 -6.11 -7.61 -3.58
C HIS A 76 -5.18 -7.24 -2.43
N VAL A 77 -4.60 -6.03 -2.43
CA VAL A 77 -3.82 -5.54 -1.29
C VAL A 77 -4.65 -5.54 -0.01
N GLY A 78 -5.87 -4.97 -0.04
CA GLY A 78 -6.72 -4.91 1.16
C GLY A 78 -7.25 -6.25 1.67
N LEU A 79 -7.40 -7.27 0.82
CA LEU A 79 -7.88 -8.60 1.22
C LEU A 79 -6.76 -9.54 1.64
N TYR A 80 -5.56 -9.37 1.09
CA TYR A 80 -4.44 -10.26 1.31
C TYR A 80 -3.34 -9.65 2.17
N ALA A 81 -3.45 -8.39 2.60
CA ALA A 81 -2.61 -7.83 3.64
C ALA A 81 -3.10 -8.23 5.03
#